data_AF-A0A397ELX4-F1
#
_entry.id   AF-A0A397ELX4-F1
#
_cell.length_a   1.000
_cell.length_b   1.000
_cell.length_c   1.000
_cell.angle_alpha   90.00
_cell.angle_beta   90.00
_cell.angle_gamma   90.00
#
_symmetry.space_group_name_H-M   'P 1'
#
loop_
_entity.id
_entity.type
_entity.pdbx_description
1 polymer ?
#
loop_
_entity_poly.entity_id
_entity_poly.type
_entity_poly.pdbx_seq_one_letter_code
_entity_poly.pdbx_strand_id
1 'polypeptide(L)'
;MCAWYINQETQLFRLRMLHSFKRNSTVATTRAIRSVLGTLNVSYDDVDGYLLVPFQDVPFLLRARSVVLHAGLCRIPFQSREAIDVLAHHARRHFASLFHIQTRACCVHVQNQDLERLWPLRSHVLAVLRDALRPAVDPRHLQLSHLPRVTSDADLRAAAPFLPLCMRYLADKLRENHHLKYDGRKQLGLFLKGVGFTVEESLVFWRQAFDPVTSVQIFDKKYAYNIRHSYGLEGSRVQYDPKTCDDVQKLPPPAAGQFHGCPFQHWDVSFLHSQLSKYGVPHAAQIAAAASPTAACLAHLHVAVVQVDQ
;
A
#
# COMPACT_ATOMS: atom_id res chain seq x y z
N MET A 1 -1.74 -2.99 7.60
CA MET A 1 -0.31 -2.94 7.97
C MET A 1 -0.02 -3.61 9.31
N CYS A 2 -0.80 -3.37 10.38
CA CYS A 2 -0.52 -3.94 11.72
C CYS A 2 -0.50 -5.47 11.73
N ALA A 3 -1.50 -6.13 11.12
CA ALA A 3 -1.54 -7.58 11.01
C ALA A 3 -0.35 -8.15 10.21
N TRP A 4 0.09 -7.43 9.17
CA TRP A 4 1.28 -7.81 8.40
C TRP A 4 2.55 -7.71 9.24
N TYR A 5 2.75 -6.59 9.94
CA TYR A 5 3.92 -6.38 10.80
C TYR A 5 4.04 -7.45 11.88
N ILE A 6 2.94 -7.68 12.62
CA ILE A 6 2.87 -8.72 13.66
C ILE A 6 3.21 -10.09 13.06
N ASN A 7 2.71 -10.40 11.86
CA ASN A 7 3.04 -11.66 11.19
C ASN A 7 4.52 -11.75 10.83
N GLN A 8 5.12 -10.71 10.25
CA GLN A 8 6.55 -10.72 9.90
C GLN A 8 7.45 -10.85 11.12
N GLU A 9 7.19 -10.08 12.19
CA GLU A 9 7.94 -10.19 13.45
C GLU A 9 7.80 -11.58 14.07
N THR A 10 6.60 -12.17 14.01
CA THR A 10 6.39 -13.55 14.49
C THR A 10 7.19 -14.56 13.66
N GLN A 11 7.27 -14.40 12.34
CA GLN A 11 8.07 -15.29 11.48
C GLN A 11 9.57 -15.11 11.71
N LEU A 12 10.03 -13.87 11.84
CA LEU A 12 11.43 -13.58 12.16
C LEU A 12 11.81 -14.15 13.53
N PHE A 13 10.93 -14.01 14.52
CA PHE A 13 11.08 -14.63 15.84
C PHE A 13 11.20 -16.15 15.73
N ARG A 14 10.30 -16.81 14.97
CA ARG A 14 10.38 -18.26 14.71
C ARG A 14 11.72 -18.66 14.12
N LEU A 15 12.20 -17.95 13.11
CA LEU A 15 13.48 -18.23 12.46
C LEU A 15 14.67 -18.08 13.42
N ARG A 16 14.66 -17.04 14.25
CA ARG A 16 15.69 -16.82 15.29
C ARG A 16 15.69 -17.95 16.33
N MET A 17 14.51 -18.40 16.77
CA MET A 17 14.40 -19.53 17.70
C MET A 17 14.85 -20.84 17.07
N LEU A 18 14.45 -21.12 15.83
CA LEU A 18 14.91 -22.29 15.07
C LEU A 18 16.44 -22.32 14.95
N HIS A 19 17.04 -21.18 14.62
CA HIS A 19 18.49 -21.06 14.52
C HIS A 19 19.20 -21.23 15.87
N SER A 20 18.64 -20.66 16.95
CA SER A 20 19.15 -20.82 18.31
C SER A 20 19.11 -22.29 18.76
N PHE A 21 17.99 -22.99 18.56
CA PHE A 21 17.82 -24.38 19.00
C PHE A 21 18.76 -25.34 18.28
N LYS A 22 19.07 -25.08 17.01
CA LYS A 22 20.02 -25.90 16.24
C LYS A 22 21.46 -25.82 16.75
N ARG A 23 21.85 -24.73 17.42
CA ARG A 23 23.24 -24.48 17.85
C ARG A 23 23.47 -24.79 19.34
N ASN A 24 22.40 -24.92 20.11
CA ASN A 24 22.45 -25.02 21.56
C ASN A 24 22.19 -26.44 22.06
N SER A 25 22.82 -26.80 23.17
CA SER A 25 22.54 -28.05 23.88
C SER A 25 21.12 -28.04 24.46
N THR A 26 20.59 -29.22 24.82
CA THR A 26 19.24 -29.37 25.41
C THR A 26 19.06 -28.49 26.64
N VAL A 27 20.05 -28.47 27.53
CA VAL A 27 20.04 -27.64 28.75
C VAL A 27 19.99 -26.14 28.43
N ALA A 28 20.77 -25.69 27.44
CA ALA A 28 20.77 -24.31 27.00
C ALA A 28 19.44 -23.91 26.35
N THR A 29 18.85 -24.79 25.54
CA THR A 29 17.55 -24.60 24.90
C THR A 29 16.42 -24.51 25.93
N THR A 30 16.39 -25.41 26.92
CA THR A 30 15.40 -25.35 28.01
C THR A 30 15.51 -24.03 28.79
N ARG A 31 16.72 -23.57 29.12
CA ARG A 31 16.93 -22.28 29.79
C ARG A 31 16.44 -21.11 28.94
N ALA A 32 16.74 -21.12 27.64
CA ALA A 32 16.30 -20.08 26.71
C ALA A 32 14.77 -20.04 26.61
N ILE A 33 14.10 -21.20 26.53
CA ILE A 33 12.64 -21.30 26.48
C ILE A 33 12.02 -20.68 27.73
N ARG A 34 12.50 -21.04 28.93
CA ARG A 34 12.01 -20.46 30.19
C ARG A 34 12.21 -18.94 30.23
N SER A 35 13.39 -18.45 29.83
CA SER A 35 13.67 -17.01 29.78
C SER A 35 12.74 -16.26 28.83
N VAL A 36 12.45 -16.84 27.66
CA VAL A 36 11.56 -16.23 26.67
C VAL A 36 10.11 -16.26 27.15
N LEU A 37 9.63 -17.38 27.71
CA LEU A 37 8.29 -17.45 28.30
C LEU A 37 8.11 -16.41 29.41
N GLY A 38 9.10 -16.27 30.30
CA GLY A 38 9.10 -15.24 31.33
C GLY A 38 9.03 -13.82 30.77
N THR A 39 9.78 -13.53 29.70
CA THR A 39 9.71 -12.22 29.00
C THR A 39 8.33 -11.98 28.37
N LEU A 40 7.67 -13.04 27.91
CA LEU A 40 6.32 -13.00 27.36
C LEU A 40 5.23 -12.99 28.44
N ASN A 41 5.60 -12.98 29.72
CA ASN A 41 4.72 -13.08 30.88
C ASN A 41 3.84 -14.34 30.87
N VAL A 42 4.44 -15.47 30.49
CA VAL A 42 3.81 -16.79 30.45
C VAL A 42 4.65 -17.75 31.28
N SER A 43 4.00 -18.62 32.05
CA SER A 43 4.65 -19.67 32.81
C SER A 43 3.96 -21.00 32.56
N TYR A 44 4.76 -22.04 32.38
CA TYR A 44 4.32 -23.41 32.21
C TYR A 44 5.18 -24.33 33.05
N ASP A 45 4.58 -25.38 33.56
CA ASP A 45 5.31 -26.43 34.26
C ASP A 45 6.11 -27.27 33.26
N ASP A 46 7.17 -27.90 33.75
CA ASP A 46 7.98 -28.81 32.97
C ASP A 46 8.33 -30.09 33.73
N VAL A 47 8.30 -31.23 33.02
CA VAL A 47 8.54 -32.56 33.58
C VAL A 47 9.30 -33.38 32.54
N ASP A 48 10.42 -33.99 32.95
CA ASP A 48 11.23 -34.92 32.14
C ASP A 48 11.61 -34.40 30.74
N GLY A 49 11.90 -33.10 30.61
CA GLY A 49 12.27 -32.50 29.32
C GLY A 49 11.07 -32.18 28.41
N TYR A 50 9.85 -32.22 28.94
CA TYR A 50 8.63 -31.78 28.29
C TYR A 50 8.08 -30.53 28.97
N LEU A 51 7.67 -29.56 28.15
CA LEU A 51 6.84 -28.43 28.53
C LEU A 51 5.38 -28.89 28.61
N LEU A 52 4.71 -28.58 29.72
CA LEU A 52 3.30 -28.91 29.94
C LEU A 52 2.45 -27.68 29.65
N VAL A 53 1.71 -27.71 28.54
CA VAL A 53 0.95 -26.55 28.06
C VAL A 53 -0.55 -26.87 28.10
N PRO A 54 -1.40 -26.04 28.72
CA PRO A 54 -2.85 -26.20 28.66
C PRO A 54 -3.34 -26.23 27.21
N PHE A 55 -4.25 -27.15 26.92
CA PHE A 55 -4.70 -27.38 25.54
C PHE A 55 -5.34 -26.13 24.89
N GLN A 56 -5.87 -25.21 25.71
CA GLN A 56 -6.51 -23.96 25.30
C GLN A 56 -5.53 -22.97 24.68
N ASP A 57 -4.25 -23.02 25.06
CA ASP A 57 -3.22 -22.14 24.51
C ASP A 57 -2.64 -22.66 23.18
N VAL A 58 -2.81 -23.96 22.89
CA VAL A 58 -2.24 -24.61 21.70
C VAL A 58 -3.26 -25.41 20.86
N PRO A 59 -4.47 -24.89 20.57
CA PRO A 59 -5.47 -25.61 19.79
C PRO A 59 -5.01 -25.92 18.35
N PHE A 60 -4.07 -25.12 17.82
CA PHE A 60 -3.49 -25.32 16.50
C PHE A 60 -2.60 -26.57 16.42
N LEU A 61 -1.90 -26.92 17.50
CA LEU A 61 -1.09 -28.15 17.56
C LEU A 61 -1.97 -29.40 17.65
N LEU A 62 -3.07 -29.31 18.39
CA LEU A 62 -4.08 -30.37 18.49
C LEU A 62 -4.79 -30.61 17.16
N ARG A 63 -5.17 -29.53 16.46
CA ARG A 63 -5.76 -29.64 15.11
C ARG A 63 -4.83 -30.35 14.14
N ALA A 64 -3.52 -30.08 14.24
CA ALA A 64 -2.50 -30.75 13.43
C ALA A 64 -2.16 -32.17 13.92
N ARG A 65 -2.74 -32.63 15.04
CA ARG A 65 -2.42 -33.90 15.71
C ARG A 65 -0.92 -34.09 15.97
N SER A 66 -0.23 -32.98 16.28
CA SER A 66 1.22 -32.93 16.44
C SER A 66 1.69 -33.12 17.89
N VAL A 67 0.76 -33.10 18.85
CA VAL A 67 1.05 -33.23 20.29
C VAL A 67 0.07 -34.18 20.96
N VAL A 68 0.51 -34.82 22.04
CA VAL A 68 -0.32 -35.70 22.85
C VAL A 68 -1.01 -34.88 23.94
N LEU A 69 -2.33 -35.03 24.03
CA LEU A 69 -3.17 -34.44 25.07
C LEU A 69 -3.44 -35.49 26.16
N HIS A 70 -3.15 -35.16 27.41
CA HIS A 70 -3.46 -35.98 28.56
C HIS A 70 -3.92 -35.11 29.73
N ALA A 71 -5.10 -35.40 30.29
CA ALA A 71 -5.69 -34.65 31.41
C ALA A 71 -5.74 -33.12 31.19
N GLY A 72 -6.04 -32.66 29.96
CA GLY A 72 -6.09 -31.23 29.63
C GLY A 72 -4.74 -30.56 29.36
N LEU A 73 -3.64 -31.30 29.48
CA LEU A 73 -2.28 -30.81 29.23
C LEU A 73 -1.67 -31.45 27.98
N CYS A 74 -1.06 -30.62 27.15
CA CYS A 74 -0.25 -31.01 26.01
C CYS A 74 1.20 -31.16 26.45
N ARG A 75 1.81 -32.32 26.20
CA ARG A 75 3.24 -32.56 26.48
C ARG A 75 4.06 -32.23 25.23
N ILE A 76 4.95 -31.25 25.35
CA ILE A 76 5.70 -30.71 24.21
C ILE A 76 7.21 -30.81 24.49
N PRO A 77 8.01 -31.54 23.68
CA PRO A 77 9.45 -31.64 23.91
C PRO A 77 10.15 -30.29 23.71
N PHE A 78 11.10 -29.93 24.58
CA PHE A 78 11.80 -28.64 24.48
C PHE A 78 12.57 -28.43 23.17
N GLN A 79 13.14 -29.49 22.60
CA GLN A 79 13.88 -29.44 21.32
C GLN A 79 13.00 -29.85 20.12
N SER A 80 11.77 -29.35 20.07
CA SER A 80 10.86 -29.64 18.97
C SER A 80 10.40 -28.38 18.24
N ARG A 81 9.82 -28.57 17.05
CA ARG A 81 9.22 -27.47 16.28
C ARG A 81 7.98 -26.93 16.98
N GLU A 82 7.24 -27.80 17.65
CA GLU A 82 6.03 -27.49 18.40
C GLU A 82 6.33 -26.53 19.56
N ALA A 83 7.45 -26.71 20.27
CA ALA A 83 7.89 -25.77 21.31
C ALA A 83 8.13 -24.36 20.75
N ILE A 84 8.73 -24.26 19.55
CA ILE A 84 8.91 -22.98 18.84
C ILE A 84 7.56 -22.39 18.46
N ASP A 85 6.60 -23.23 18.06
CA ASP A 85 5.27 -22.78 17.68
C ASP A 85 4.47 -22.26 18.89
N VAL A 86 4.63 -22.86 20.08
CA VAL A 86 4.10 -22.32 21.35
C VAL A 86 4.69 -20.94 21.64
N LEU A 87 6.02 -20.82 21.59
CA LEU A 87 6.70 -19.55 21.80
C LEU A 87 6.23 -18.48 20.80
N ALA A 88 6.12 -18.85 19.52
CA ALA A 88 5.66 -17.96 18.47
C ALA A 88 4.20 -17.52 18.68
N HIS A 89 3.34 -18.41 19.17
CA HIS A 89 1.96 -18.08 19.53
C HIS A 89 1.91 -16.98 20.60
N HIS A 90 2.69 -17.13 21.68
CA HIS A 90 2.74 -16.12 22.75
C HIS A 90 3.44 -14.84 22.31
N ALA A 91 4.53 -14.94 21.53
CA ALA A 91 5.19 -13.77 20.95
C ALA A 91 4.24 -12.96 20.07
N ARG A 92 3.43 -13.62 19.24
CA ARG A 92 2.41 -12.96 18.42
C ARG A 92 1.38 -12.22 19.26
N ARG A 93 0.89 -12.83 20.36
CA ARG A 93 -0.05 -12.19 21.30
C ARG A 93 0.60 -10.98 21.98
N HIS A 94 1.86 -11.12 22.38
CA HIS A 94 2.64 -10.05 23.00
C HIS A 94 2.86 -8.87 22.03
N PHE A 95 3.30 -9.12 20.80
CA PHE A 95 3.44 -8.09 19.77
C PHE A 95 2.11 -7.39 19.47
N ALA A 96 1.01 -8.13 19.39
CA ALA A 96 -0.32 -7.55 19.21
C ALA A 96 -0.71 -6.64 20.39
N SER A 97 -0.42 -7.06 21.62
CA SER A 97 -0.66 -6.26 22.82
C SER A 97 0.18 -4.97 22.85
N LEU A 98 1.49 -5.07 22.63
CA LEU A 98 2.38 -3.92 22.55
C LEU A 98 1.96 -2.94 21.47
N PHE A 99 1.63 -3.45 20.28
CA PHE A 99 1.18 -2.64 19.16
C PHE A 99 -0.14 -1.91 19.49
N HIS A 100 -1.07 -2.59 20.16
CA HIS A 100 -2.33 -1.98 20.59
C HIS A 100 -2.12 -0.88 21.62
N ILE A 101 -1.24 -1.09 22.60
CA ILE A 101 -0.85 -0.08 23.59
C ILE A 101 -0.22 1.14 22.90
N GLN A 102 0.74 0.91 22.00
CA GLN A 102 1.39 1.99 21.25
C GLN A 102 0.41 2.74 20.35
N THR A 103 -0.49 2.03 19.66
CA THR A 103 -1.51 2.66 18.81
C THR A 103 -2.41 3.57 19.66
N ARG A 104 -2.87 3.09 20.82
CA ARG A 104 -3.67 3.89 21.75
C ARG A 104 -2.91 5.11 22.27
N ALA A 105 -1.65 4.94 22.68
CA ALA A 105 -0.80 6.03 23.12
C ALA A 105 -0.63 7.07 22.00
N CYS A 106 -0.34 6.64 20.77
CA CYS A 106 -0.26 7.52 19.61
C CYS A 106 -1.57 8.28 19.38
N CYS A 107 -2.74 7.62 19.46
CA CYS A 107 -4.04 8.26 19.29
C CYS A 107 -4.35 9.33 20.36
N VAL A 108 -3.91 9.12 21.60
CA VAL A 108 -4.09 10.10 22.68
C VAL A 108 -3.10 11.26 22.55
N HIS A 109 -1.90 11.00 22.04
CA HIS A 109 -0.84 12.01 21.87
C HIS A 109 -0.79 12.67 20.49
N VAL A 110 -1.79 12.47 19.61
CA VAL A 110 -1.86 13.15 18.29
C VAL A 110 -1.85 14.68 18.42
N GLN A 111 -2.24 15.22 19.57
CA GLN A 111 -2.20 16.66 19.86
C GLN A 111 -0.78 17.20 20.14
N ASN A 112 0.25 16.35 20.21
CA ASN A 112 1.64 16.82 20.32
C ASN A 112 2.23 17.09 18.93
N GLN A 113 2.45 18.37 18.64
CA GLN A 113 3.07 18.91 17.41
C GLN A 113 4.43 18.25 17.06
N ASP A 114 5.11 17.63 18.03
CA ASP A 114 6.40 16.96 17.84
C ASP A 114 6.40 15.73 16.93
N LEU A 115 5.24 15.12 16.64
CA LEU A 115 5.18 13.95 15.74
C LEU A 115 5.30 14.34 14.26
N GLU A 116 5.09 15.61 13.90
CA GLU A 116 5.29 16.12 12.54
C GLU A 116 6.74 15.96 12.07
N ARG A 117 7.72 16.06 12.99
CA ARG A 117 9.14 15.83 12.67
C ARG A 117 9.42 14.39 12.20
N LEU A 118 8.57 13.43 12.58
CA LEU A 118 8.66 12.03 12.17
C LEU A 118 7.91 11.77 10.86
N TRP A 119 7.21 12.75 10.31
CA TRP A 119 6.47 12.61 9.06
C TRP A 119 7.34 12.21 7.87
N PRO A 120 8.56 12.75 7.67
CA PRO A 120 9.46 12.29 6.61
C PRO A 120 9.81 10.82 6.77
N LEU A 121 10.09 10.38 8.02
CA LEU A 121 10.38 8.97 8.32
C LEU A 121 9.16 8.09 8.08
N ARG A 122 7.97 8.50 8.54
CA ARG A 122 6.72 7.78 8.28
C ARG A 122 6.46 7.64 6.78
N SER A 123 6.63 8.72 6.02
CA SER A 123 6.44 8.74 4.57
C SER A 123 7.44 7.82 3.87
N HIS A 124 8.70 7.86 4.29
CA HIS A 124 9.75 6.99 3.77
C HIS A 124 9.48 5.52 4.10
N VAL A 125 9.16 5.19 5.35
CA VAL A 125 8.82 3.82 5.77
C VAL A 125 7.58 3.31 5.04
N LEU A 126 6.54 4.14 4.87
CA LEU A 126 5.36 3.77 4.10
C LEU A 126 5.67 3.58 2.61
N ALA A 127 6.58 4.34 2.03
CA ALA A 127 7.04 4.15 0.66
C ALA A 127 7.81 2.84 0.50
N VAL A 128 8.80 2.59 1.38
CA VAL A 128 9.58 1.34 1.40
C VAL A 128 8.69 0.13 1.63
N LEU A 129 7.75 0.20 2.58
CA LEU A 129 6.78 -0.87 2.82
C LEU A 129 5.87 -1.08 1.60
N ARG A 130 5.41 -0.01 0.95
CA ARG A 130 4.57 -0.12 -0.25
C ARG A 130 5.30 -0.76 -1.42
N ASP A 131 6.57 -0.43 -1.62
CA ASP A 131 7.39 -1.03 -2.67
C ASP A 131 7.83 -2.46 -2.33
N ALA A 132 8.19 -2.74 -1.07
CA ALA A 132 8.53 -4.09 -0.61
C ALA A 132 7.31 -5.03 -0.58
N LEU A 133 6.11 -4.49 -0.35
CA LEU A 133 4.85 -5.23 -0.34
C LEU A 133 4.13 -5.25 -1.68
N ARG A 134 4.58 -4.47 -2.67
CA ARG A 134 4.02 -4.43 -4.02
C ARG A 134 3.89 -5.80 -4.68
N PRO A 135 4.83 -6.76 -4.48
CA PRO A 135 4.68 -8.12 -5.02
C PRO A 135 3.69 -9.00 -4.24
N ALA A 136 3.41 -8.66 -2.97
CA ALA A 136 2.60 -9.48 -2.05
C ALA A 136 1.18 -8.93 -1.83
N VAL A 137 0.94 -7.66 -2.19
CA VAL A 137 -0.35 -7.00 -2.13
C VAL A 137 -0.94 -7.04 -3.53
N ASP A 138 -1.75 -8.05 -3.79
CA ASP A 138 -2.65 -8.05 -4.94
C ASP A 138 -3.53 -6.79 -4.85
N PRO A 139 -3.54 -5.91 -5.87
CA PRO A 139 -4.37 -4.71 -5.90
C PRO A 139 -5.86 -4.99 -5.62
N ARG A 140 -6.33 -6.22 -5.89
CA ARG A 140 -7.71 -6.67 -5.60
C ARG A 140 -8.01 -6.79 -4.10
N HIS A 141 -7.00 -6.86 -3.24
CA HIS A 141 -7.13 -7.02 -1.79
C HIS A 141 -6.91 -5.72 -0.98
N LEU A 142 -6.56 -4.61 -1.65
CA LEU A 142 -6.69 -3.28 -1.06
C LEU A 142 -8.18 -2.91 -1.03
N GLN A 143 -8.93 -3.48 -0.09
CA GLN A 143 -10.26 -2.98 0.24
C GLN A 143 -10.12 -1.60 0.88
N LEU A 144 -10.00 -0.57 0.03
CA LEU A 144 -10.22 0.83 0.38
C LEU A 144 -11.73 1.12 0.50
N SER A 145 -12.55 0.11 0.84
CA SER A 145 -14.02 0.15 0.86
C SER A 145 -14.60 1.20 1.81
N HIS A 146 -13.79 1.69 2.76
CA HIS A 146 -14.16 2.74 3.70
C HIS A 146 -13.86 4.17 3.19
N LEU A 147 -13.14 4.32 2.08
CA LEU A 147 -12.88 5.63 1.48
C LEU A 147 -13.93 5.94 0.41
N PRO A 148 -14.34 7.21 0.25
CA PRO A 148 -15.16 7.63 -0.87
C PRO A 148 -14.48 7.23 -2.18
N ARG A 149 -15.19 6.47 -3.02
CA ARG A 149 -14.69 6.06 -4.34
C ARG A 149 -14.91 7.18 -5.34
N VAL A 150 -13.90 7.47 -6.15
CA VAL A 150 -14.04 8.35 -7.32
C VAL A 150 -14.71 7.54 -8.42
N THR A 151 -15.92 7.90 -8.84
CA THR A 151 -16.69 7.14 -9.86
C THR A 151 -17.08 8.00 -11.06
N SER A 152 -16.94 9.32 -10.94
CA SER A 152 -17.38 10.27 -11.95
C SER A 152 -16.36 11.39 -12.20
N ASP A 153 -16.58 12.19 -13.25
CA ASP A 153 -15.78 13.41 -13.48
C ASP A 153 -15.96 14.45 -12.38
N ALA A 154 -17.14 14.51 -11.75
CA ALA A 154 -17.38 15.42 -10.63
C ALA A 154 -16.50 15.05 -9.42
N ASP A 155 -16.39 13.76 -9.11
CA ASP A 155 -15.52 13.28 -8.05
C ASP A 155 -14.04 13.53 -8.40
N LEU A 156 -13.67 13.32 -9.67
CA LEU A 156 -12.30 13.58 -10.13
C LEU A 156 -11.95 15.08 -10.02
N ARG A 157 -12.92 15.97 -10.25
CA ARG A 157 -12.76 17.43 -10.03
C ARG A 157 -12.61 17.75 -8.55
N ALA A 158 -13.43 17.16 -7.68
CA ALA A 158 -13.31 17.32 -6.24
C ALA A 158 -11.94 16.82 -5.72
N ALA A 159 -11.43 15.74 -6.32
CA ALA A 159 -10.13 15.17 -6.00
C ALA A 159 -8.94 15.93 -6.61
N ALA A 160 -9.15 16.91 -7.50
CA ALA A 160 -8.09 17.57 -8.27
C ALA A 160 -6.92 18.13 -7.44
N PRO A 161 -7.12 18.71 -6.24
CA PRO A 161 -6.02 19.11 -5.37
C PRO A 161 -5.10 17.95 -4.98
N PHE A 162 -5.67 16.76 -4.77
CA PHE A 162 -4.97 15.57 -4.29
C PHE A 162 -4.41 14.69 -5.43
N LEU A 163 -4.69 15.03 -6.68
CA LEU A 163 -4.15 14.31 -7.83
C LEU A 163 -2.68 14.68 -8.05
N PRO A 164 -1.82 13.71 -8.41
CA PRO A 164 -0.49 14.05 -8.90
C PRO A 164 -0.62 14.92 -10.16
N LEU A 165 0.29 15.88 -10.32
CA LEU A 165 0.23 16.90 -11.37
C LEU A 165 0.05 16.31 -12.78
N CYS A 166 0.64 15.14 -13.05
CA CYS A 166 0.49 14.43 -14.32
C CYS A 166 -0.96 14.04 -14.63
N MET A 167 -1.73 13.59 -13.64
CA MET A 167 -3.12 13.17 -13.82
C MET A 167 -4.07 14.37 -13.79
N ARG A 168 -3.81 15.37 -12.93
CA ARG A 168 -4.55 16.64 -12.94
C ARG A 168 -4.48 17.32 -14.30
N TYR A 169 -3.27 17.45 -14.86
CA TYR A 169 -3.06 18.06 -16.15
C TYR A 169 -3.77 17.31 -17.29
N LEU A 170 -3.70 15.97 -17.30
CA LEU A 170 -4.42 15.16 -18.28
C LEU A 170 -5.94 15.31 -18.19
N ALA A 171 -6.48 15.37 -16.97
CA ALA A 171 -7.91 15.58 -16.76
C ALA A 171 -8.35 16.98 -17.23
N ASP A 172 -7.56 18.02 -16.97
CA ASP A 172 -7.84 19.37 -17.47
C ASP A 172 -7.79 19.42 -18.99
N LYS A 173 -6.75 18.84 -19.61
CA LYS A 173 -6.62 18.81 -21.08
C LYS A 173 -7.68 17.96 -21.77
N LEU A 174 -8.19 16.93 -21.09
CA LEU A 174 -9.34 16.18 -21.57
C LEU A 174 -10.60 17.05 -21.60
N ARG A 175 -10.85 17.84 -20.54
CA ARG A 175 -12.01 18.75 -20.47
C ARG A 175 -11.90 19.91 -21.45
N GLU A 176 -10.71 20.47 -21.63
CA GLU A 176 -10.45 21.58 -22.55
C GLU A 176 -10.59 21.15 -24.02
N ASN A 177 -10.05 20.00 -24.40
CA ASN A 177 -9.97 19.59 -25.81
C ASN A 177 -11.06 18.59 -26.22
N HIS A 178 -11.83 18.08 -25.27
CA HIS A 178 -12.77 16.97 -25.45
C HIS A 178 -12.13 15.71 -26.08
N HIS A 179 -10.80 15.57 -25.97
CA HIS A 179 -10.06 14.45 -26.52
C HIS A 179 -8.66 14.35 -25.90
N LEU A 180 -8.10 13.13 -25.92
CA LEU A 180 -6.69 12.88 -25.64
C LEU A 180 -6.10 11.94 -26.70
N LYS A 181 -4.83 12.15 -27.06
CA LYS A 181 -4.06 11.20 -27.90
C LYS A 181 -3.76 9.90 -27.15
N TYR A 182 -3.28 8.88 -27.88
CA TYR A 182 -3.16 7.49 -27.39
C TYR A 182 -2.51 7.36 -26.01
N ASP A 183 -1.31 7.93 -25.81
CA ASP A 183 -0.61 7.80 -24.54
C ASP A 183 -1.29 8.53 -23.39
N GLY A 184 -1.94 9.66 -23.66
CA GLY A 184 -2.76 10.37 -22.67
C GLY A 184 -3.97 9.56 -22.24
N ARG A 185 -4.68 8.93 -23.19
CA ARG A 185 -5.79 8.02 -22.88
C ARG A 185 -5.33 6.80 -22.08
N LYS A 186 -4.17 6.23 -22.44
CA LYS A 186 -3.62 5.06 -21.74
C LYS A 186 -3.17 5.41 -20.33
N GLN A 187 -2.50 6.54 -20.14
CA GLN A 187 -2.03 7.00 -18.83
C GLN A 187 -3.19 7.35 -17.91
N LEU A 188 -4.12 8.21 -18.35
CA LEU A 188 -5.27 8.59 -17.54
C LEU A 188 -6.24 7.42 -17.34
N GLY A 189 -6.51 6.63 -18.39
CA GLY A 189 -7.46 5.51 -18.33
C GLY A 189 -7.04 4.42 -17.35
N LEU A 190 -5.77 4.03 -17.37
CA LEU A 190 -5.24 3.06 -16.41
C LEU A 190 -5.15 3.62 -14.98
N PHE A 191 -4.92 4.93 -14.84
CA PHE A 191 -5.01 5.60 -13.54
C PHE A 191 -6.43 5.53 -12.96
N LEU A 192 -7.46 5.88 -13.74
CA LEU A 192 -8.86 5.80 -13.32
C LEU A 192 -9.26 4.39 -12.89
N LYS A 193 -8.85 3.37 -13.67
CA LYS A 193 -8.99 1.96 -13.29
C LYS A 193 -8.36 1.66 -11.92
N GLY A 194 -7.14 2.16 -11.69
CA GLY A 194 -6.41 1.97 -10.43
C GLY A 194 -7.04 2.67 -9.22
N VAL A 195 -7.71 3.81 -9.44
CA VAL A 195 -8.47 4.53 -8.40
C VAL A 195 -9.78 3.81 -8.07
N GLY A 196 -10.24 2.92 -8.94
CA GLY A 196 -11.38 2.04 -8.69
C GLY A 196 -12.58 2.26 -9.60
N PHE A 197 -12.42 2.99 -10.72
CA PHE A 197 -13.46 3.06 -11.74
C PHE A 197 -13.79 1.66 -12.24
N THR A 198 -15.08 1.36 -12.34
CA THR A 198 -15.52 0.19 -13.09
C THR A 198 -15.38 0.43 -14.59
N VAL A 199 -15.52 -0.64 -15.37
CA VAL A 199 -15.52 -0.50 -16.84
C VAL A 199 -16.73 0.29 -17.31
N GLU A 200 -17.89 0.13 -16.67
CA GLU A 200 -19.13 0.86 -16.97
C GLU A 200 -18.94 2.36 -16.68
N GLU A 201 -18.42 2.69 -15.50
CA GLU A 201 -18.10 4.07 -15.10
C GLU A 201 -17.09 4.70 -16.06
N SER A 202 -16.06 3.94 -16.47
CA SER A 202 -15.07 4.40 -17.44
C SER A 202 -15.68 4.68 -18.81
N LEU A 203 -16.56 3.81 -19.31
CA LEU A 203 -17.23 4.00 -20.60
C LEU A 203 -18.10 5.26 -20.56
N VAL A 204 -18.84 5.49 -19.47
CA VAL A 204 -19.64 6.71 -19.29
C VAL A 204 -18.75 7.94 -19.23
N PHE A 205 -17.70 7.92 -18.39
CA PHE A 205 -16.75 9.03 -18.24
C PHE A 205 -16.12 9.43 -19.57
N TRP A 206 -15.53 8.48 -20.30
CA TRP A 206 -14.85 8.75 -21.57
C TRP A 206 -15.83 9.19 -22.66
N ARG A 207 -17.05 8.62 -22.69
CA ARG A 207 -18.07 9.02 -23.65
C ARG A 207 -18.50 10.46 -23.42
N GLN A 208 -18.81 10.83 -22.17
CA GLN A 208 -19.19 12.20 -21.81
C GLN A 208 -18.07 13.20 -22.09
N ALA A 209 -16.82 12.84 -21.78
CA ALA A 209 -15.69 13.72 -22.04
C ALA A 209 -15.45 13.98 -23.54
N PHE A 210 -15.77 13.01 -24.41
CA PHE A 210 -15.56 13.10 -25.85
C PHE A 210 -16.78 13.62 -26.63
N ASP A 211 -17.96 13.64 -26.01
CA ASP A 211 -19.24 13.93 -26.64
C ASP A 211 -19.23 15.20 -27.52
N PRO A 212 -18.62 16.33 -27.10
CA PRO A 212 -18.66 17.57 -27.91
C PRO A 212 -17.98 17.47 -29.27
N VAL A 213 -17.06 16.51 -29.47
CA VAL A 213 -16.28 16.36 -30.71
C VAL A 213 -16.37 14.96 -31.32
N THR A 214 -17.00 14.01 -30.62
CA THR A 214 -17.09 12.60 -31.04
C THR A 214 -18.51 12.11 -30.82
N SER A 215 -19.20 11.74 -31.90
CA SER A 215 -20.53 11.11 -31.79
C SER A 215 -20.46 9.76 -31.09
N VAL A 216 -21.55 9.36 -30.44
CA VAL A 216 -21.67 8.07 -29.72
C VAL A 216 -21.29 6.89 -30.62
N GLN A 217 -21.72 6.89 -31.88
CA GLN A 217 -21.39 5.81 -32.84
C GLN A 217 -19.89 5.72 -33.13
N ILE A 218 -19.23 6.87 -33.30
CA ILE A 218 -17.77 6.90 -33.51
C ILE A 218 -17.06 6.46 -32.23
N PHE A 219 -17.57 6.87 -31.07
CA PHE A 219 -17.00 6.49 -29.78
C PHE A 219 -17.03 4.98 -29.56
N ASP A 220 -18.21 4.37 -29.73
CA ASP A 220 -18.39 2.94 -29.53
C ASP A 220 -17.54 2.13 -30.52
N LYS A 221 -17.39 2.61 -31.76
CA LYS A 221 -16.56 1.96 -32.78
C LYS A 221 -15.05 2.10 -32.52
N LYS A 222 -14.57 3.27 -32.09
CA LYS A 222 -13.12 3.57 -32.03
C LYS A 222 -12.50 3.42 -30.63
N TYR A 223 -13.27 3.63 -29.56
CA TYR A 223 -12.72 3.76 -28.21
C TYR A 223 -13.25 2.72 -27.22
N ALA A 224 -14.53 2.34 -27.30
CA ALA A 224 -15.13 1.43 -26.31
C ALA A 224 -14.40 0.07 -26.22
N TYR A 225 -13.98 -0.49 -27.37
CA TYR A 225 -13.18 -1.72 -27.40
C TYR A 225 -11.87 -1.59 -26.60
N ASN A 226 -11.11 -0.50 -26.82
CA ASN A 226 -9.84 -0.27 -26.13
C ASN A 226 -10.02 -0.09 -24.62
N ILE A 227 -11.13 0.55 -24.21
CA ILE A 227 -11.48 0.67 -22.79
C ILE A 227 -11.72 -0.72 -22.21
N ARG A 228 -12.61 -1.54 -22.79
CA ARG A 228 -12.88 -2.91 -22.30
C ARG A 228 -11.62 -3.78 -22.29
N HIS A 229 -10.77 -3.66 -23.29
CA HIS A 229 -9.49 -4.36 -23.36
C HIS A 229 -8.55 -3.97 -22.21
N SER A 230 -8.50 -2.69 -21.81
CA SER A 230 -7.70 -2.25 -20.66
C SER A 230 -8.16 -2.86 -19.32
N TYR A 231 -9.43 -3.27 -19.24
CA TYR A 231 -10.01 -4.00 -18.11
C TYR A 231 -9.86 -5.53 -18.22
N GLY A 232 -9.23 -6.04 -19.29
CA GLY A 232 -9.05 -7.48 -19.52
C GLY A 232 -10.31 -8.20 -19.99
N LEU A 233 -11.31 -7.46 -20.51
CA LEU A 233 -12.59 -8.04 -20.96
C LEU A 233 -12.59 -8.40 -22.45
N GLU A 234 -11.52 -8.08 -23.18
CA GLU A 234 -11.38 -8.32 -24.62
C GLU A 234 -10.02 -8.98 -24.93
N GLY A 235 -9.91 -9.62 -26.09
CA GLY A 235 -8.65 -10.17 -26.60
C GLY A 235 -8.02 -11.21 -25.67
N SER A 236 -6.71 -11.11 -25.43
CA SER A 236 -5.93 -12.02 -24.56
C SER A 236 -6.26 -11.92 -23.07
N ARG A 237 -7.23 -11.07 -22.69
CA ARG A 237 -7.70 -10.85 -21.31
C ARG A 237 -6.58 -10.46 -20.32
N VAL A 238 -5.55 -9.79 -20.83
CA VAL A 238 -4.46 -9.26 -20.01
C VAL A 238 -4.98 -8.16 -19.10
N GLN A 239 -4.76 -8.29 -17.80
CA GLN A 239 -5.04 -7.24 -16.85
C GLN A 239 -3.89 -6.23 -16.87
N TYR A 240 -4.14 -5.05 -17.42
CA TYR A 240 -3.17 -3.95 -17.40
C TYR A 240 -3.20 -3.23 -16.06
N ASP A 241 -2.04 -3.14 -15.40
CA ASP A 241 -1.88 -2.36 -14.19
C ASP A 241 -1.77 -0.86 -14.47
N PRO A 242 -2.15 0.00 -13.50
CA PRO A 242 -1.85 1.43 -13.56
C PRO A 242 -0.35 1.67 -13.75
N LYS A 243 -0.01 2.64 -14.62
CA LYS A 243 1.39 2.98 -14.88
C LYS A 243 2.09 3.46 -13.60
N THR A 244 3.32 3.01 -13.39
CA THR A 244 4.18 3.52 -12.32
C THR A 244 4.79 4.88 -12.68
N CYS A 245 5.36 5.58 -11.71
CA CYS A 245 6.10 6.82 -11.97
C CYS A 245 7.24 6.58 -12.97
N ASP A 246 7.99 5.49 -12.81
CA ASP A 246 9.05 5.07 -13.73
C ASP A 246 8.52 4.85 -15.15
N ASP A 247 7.39 4.16 -15.30
CA ASP A 247 6.79 3.93 -16.62
C ASP A 247 6.40 5.25 -17.29
N VAL A 248 5.89 6.21 -16.52
CA VAL A 248 5.46 7.52 -17.03
C VAL A 248 6.65 8.41 -17.35
N GLN A 249 7.71 8.40 -16.53
CA GLN A 249 8.92 9.19 -16.73
C GLN A 249 9.74 8.68 -17.92
N LYS A 250 9.74 7.37 -18.17
CA LYS A 250 10.43 6.74 -19.31
C LYS A 250 9.69 6.89 -20.64
N LEU A 251 8.47 7.45 -20.65
CA LEU A 251 7.79 7.76 -21.91
C LEU A 251 8.57 8.82 -22.69
N PRO A 252 8.52 8.77 -24.03
CA PRO A 252 8.99 9.87 -24.85
C PRO A 252 8.35 11.20 -24.40
N PRO A 253 9.08 12.32 -24.44
CA PRO A 253 8.51 13.63 -24.15
C PRO A 253 7.28 13.90 -25.03
N PRO A 254 6.23 14.54 -24.50
CA PRO A 254 5.01 14.81 -25.25
C PRO A 254 5.27 15.80 -26.40
N ALA A 255 4.88 15.42 -27.61
CA ALA A 255 4.87 16.30 -28.78
C ALA A 255 3.65 17.24 -28.79
N ALA A 256 3.54 18.10 -29.81
CA ALA A 256 2.41 19.00 -29.97
C ALA A 256 1.04 18.28 -29.91
N GLY A 257 0.15 18.76 -29.05
CA GLY A 257 -1.16 18.16 -28.79
C GLY A 257 -1.12 16.82 -28.04
N GLN A 258 0.03 16.44 -27.48
CA GLN A 258 0.16 15.37 -26.49
C GLN A 258 0.34 15.97 -25.11
N PHE A 259 -0.24 15.33 -24.09
CA PHE A 259 -0.26 15.84 -22.72
C PHE A 259 0.12 14.77 -21.69
N HIS A 260 0.65 13.64 -22.16
CA HIS A 260 1.08 12.52 -21.32
C HIS A 260 2.48 12.77 -20.73
N GLY A 261 2.95 11.85 -19.90
CA GLY A 261 4.26 11.93 -19.28
C GLY A 261 4.22 12.51 -17.87
N CYS A 262 5.41 12.82 -17.34
CA CYS A 262 5.61 13.38 -16.01
C CYS A 262 5.97 14.86 -16.15
N PRO A 263 5.13 15.79 -15.65
CA PRO A 263 5.43 17.22 -15.68
C PRO A 263 6.80 17.58 -15.11
N PHE A 264 7.19 16.95 -14.01
CA PHE A 264 8.47 17.19 -13.33
C PHE A 264 9.68 16.61 -14.08
N GLN A 265 9.48 15.80 -15.12
CA GLN A 265 10.53 15.23 -15.96
C GLN A 265 10.59 15.91 -17.33
N HIS A 266 9.43 16.23 -17.90
CA HIS A 266 9.30 16.60 -19.32
C HIS A 266 9.07 18.08 -19.56
N TRP A 267 8.64 18.85 -18.55
CA TRP A 267 8.47 20.29 -18.69
C TRP A 267 9.73 21.03 -18.27
N ASP A 268 9.96 22.19 -18.88
CA ASP A 268 10.95 23.13 -18.38
C ASP A 268 10.46 23.77 -17.05
N VAL A 269 11.43 24.26 -16.28
CA VAL A 269 11.19 24.82 -14.93
C VAL A 269 10.24 26.02 -14.99
N SER A 270 10.31 26.84 -16.05
CA SER A 270 9.50 28.06 -16.16
C SER A 270 8.02 27.73 -16.40
N PHE A 271 7.73 26.79 -17.30
CA PHE A 271 6.38 26.32 -17.56
C PHE A 271 5.82 25.58 -16.34
N LEU A 272 6.63 24.74 -15.69
CA LEU A 272 6.25 24.04 -14.47
C LEU A 272 5.86 25.01 -13.36
N HIS A 273 6.67 26.04 -13.11
CA HIS A 273 6.37 27.09 -12.14
C HIS A 273 5.05 27.80 -12.45
N SER A 274 4.84 28.17 -13.72
CA SER A 274 3.61 28.82 -14.18
C SER A 274 2.37 27.95 -13.95
N GLN A 275 2.44 26.66 -14.28
CA GLN A 275 1.32 25.73 -14.05
C GLN A 275 1.05 25.49 -12.56
N LEU A 276 2.09 25.30 -11.75
CA LEU A 276 1.93 25.15 -10.29
C LEU A 276 1.29 26.40 -9.67
N SER A 277 1.71 27.59 -10.11
CA SER A 277 1.13 28.86 -9.68
C SER A 277 -0.33 29.01 -10.11
N LYS A 278 -0.66 28.62 -11.35
CA LYS A 278 -2.05 28.60 -11.86
C LYS A 278 -2.94 27.70 -11.01
N TYR A 279 -2.38 26.60 -10.48
CA TYR A 279 -3.09 25.69 -9.59
C TYR A 279 -3.13 26.12 -8.13
N GLY A 280 -2.56 27.28 -7.78
CA GLY A 280 -2.54 27.81 -6.42
C GLY A 280 -1.62 27.04 -5.46
N VAL A 281 -0.64 26.30 -5.99
CA VAL A 281 0.28 25.50 -5.17
C VAL A 281 1.33 26.42 -4.53
N PRO A 282 1.38 26.55 -3.19
CA PRO A 282 2.40 27.35 -2.52
C PRO A 282 3.78 26.72 -2.70
N HIS A 283 4.81 27.55 -2.57
CA HIS A 283 6.21 27.16 -2.79
C HIS A 283 6.47 26.57 -4.20
N ALA A 284 5.69 26.97 -5.21
CA ALA A 284 5.82 26.51 -6.60
C ALA A 284 7.27 26.57 -7.13
N ALA A 285 8.01 27.64 -6.81
CA ALA A 285 9.41 27.80 -7.21
C ALA A 285 10.33 26.74 -6.61
N GLN A 286 10.15 26.40 -5.34
CA GLN A 286 10.95 25.39 -4.65
C GLN A 286 10.63 23.98 -5.17
N ILE A 287 9.35 23.69 -5.41
CA ILE A 287 8.90 22.41 -5.97
C ILE A 287 9.46 22.23 -7.38
N ALA A 288 9.42 23.28 -8.22
CA ALA A 288 9.94 23.23 -9.59
C ALA A 288 11.47 23.06 -9.65
N ALA A 289 12.18 23.52 -8.62
CA ALA A 289 13.64 23.41 -8.51
C ALA A 289 14.12 22.14 -7.78
N ALA A 290 13.24 21.21 -7.43
CA ALA A 290 13.60 20.03 -6.66
C ALA A 290 14.58 19.10 -7.40
N ALA A 291 15.41 18.39 -6.63
CA ALA A 291 16.51 17.59 -7.16
C ALA A 291 16.08 16.36 -8.01
N SER A 292 14.84 15.88 -7.87
CA SER A 292 14.32 14.79 -8.70
C SER A 292 12.81 14.90 -8.94
N PRO A 293 12.29 14.34 -10.06
CA PRO A 293 10.87 14.38 -10.39
C PRO A 293 9.96 13.77 -9.30
N THR A 294 10.42 12.67 -8.70
CA THR A 294 9.67 11.98 -7.64
C THR A 294 9.64 12.82 -6.36
N ALA A 295 10.75 13.48 -5.99
CA ALA A 295 10.78 14.39 -4.85
C ALA A 295 9.87 15.62 -5.07
N ALA A 296 9.90 16.20 -6.28
CA ALA A 296 9.02 17.31 -6.65
C ALA A 296 7.53 16.94 -6.56
N CYS A 297 7.17 15.77 -7.08
CA CYS A 297 5.80 15.25 -7.02
C CYS A 297 5.34 15.02 -5.57
N LEU A 298 6.21 14.46 -4.73
CA LEU A 298 5.91 14.27 -3.30
C LEU A 298 5.68 15.61 -2.59
N ALA A 299 6.54 16.60 -2.83
CA ALA A 299 6.39 17.93 -2.25
C ALA A 299 5.08 18.61 -2.69
N HIS A 300 4.74 18.51 -3.98
CA HIS A 300 3.47 19.01 -4.51
C HIS A 300 2.25 18.38 -3.83
N LEU A 301 2.24 17.06 -3.67
CA LEU A 301 1.13 16.34 -3.02
C LEU A 301 1.04 16.66 -1.54
N HIS A 302 2.17 16.85 -0.86
CA HIS A 302 2.18 17.17 0.57
C HIS A 302 1.54 18.54 0.83
N VAL A 303 1.92 19.54 0.04
CA VAL A 303 1.37 20.89 0.10
C VAL A 303 -0.13 20.90 -0.10
N ALA A 304 -0.64 20.12 -1.06
CA ALA A 304 -2.06 20.07 -1.36
C ALA A 304 -2.91 19.49 -0.22
N VAL A 305 -2.35 18.56 0.59
CA VAL A 305 -3.03 18.00 1.75
C VAL A 305 -3.11 19.02 2.89
N VAL A 306 -2.00 19.72 3.17
CA VAL A 306 -1.93 20.70 4.28
C VAL A 306 -2.87 21.90 4.07
N GLN A 307 -3.13 22.30 2.82
CA GLN A 307 -4.03 23.42 2.53
C GLN A 307 -5.52 23.14 2.81
N VAL A 308 -5.94 21.88 2.96
CA VAL A 308 -7.35 21.52 3.18
C VAL A 308 -7.68 21.36 4.68
N ASP A 309 -6.67 21.20 5.52
CA ASP A 309 -6.81 21.11 6.98
C ASP A 309 -6.80 22.51 7.67
N GLN A 310 -6.74 23.60 6.89
CA GLN A 310 -6.83 25.01 7.34
C GLN A 310 -8.16 25.64 6.91
#